data_AF-A0A3D2JAM1-F1
#
_entry.id   AF-A0A3D2JAM1-F1
#
_cell.length_a   1.000
_cell.length_b   1.000
_cell.length_c   1.000
_cell.angle_alpha   90.00
_cell.angle_beta   90.00
_cell.angle_gamma   90.00
#
_symmetry.space_group_name_H-M   'P 1'
#
loop_
_entity.id
_entity.type
_entity.pdbx_description
1 polymer ?
#
loop_
_entity_poly.entity_id
_entity_poly.type
_entity_poly.pdbx_seq_one_letter_code
_entity_poly.pdbx_strand_id
1 'polypeptide(L)' 'MRNIQIRLRAPDKFSEFLENDTEQAELMIENIVAEALLQFFDTIVVDSVTVQHVPEYSEVDTVQSGIESNNL' A
#
# COMPACT_ATOMS: atom_id res chain seq x y z
N MET A 1 23.05 -9.37 -13.45
CA MET A 1 22.38 -9.24 -12.14
C MET A 1 20.96 -9.77 -12.28
N ARG A 2 20.43 -10.51 -11.30
CA ARG A 2 19.04 -10.98 -11.29
C ARG A 2 18.24 -10.02 -10.39
N ASN A 3 17.10 -9.54 -10.86
CA ASN A 3 16.22 -8.65 -10.10
C ASN A 3 15.09 -9.48 -9.46
N ILE A 4 14.80 -9.21 -8.19
CA ILE A 4 13.72 -9.85 -7.44
C ILE A 4 12.73 -8.75 -7.09
N GLN A 5 11.47 -8.91 -7.49
CA GLN A 5 10.39 -8.02 -7.09
C GLN A 5 9.56 -8.68 -5.99
N ILE A 6 9.42 -8.00 -4.85
CA ILE A 6 8.62 -8.45 -3.71
C ILE A 6 7.45 -7.48 -3.57
N ARG A 7 6.21 -8.00 -3.50
CA ARG A 7 5.00 -7.21 -3.23
C ARG A 7 4.37 -7.67 -1.94
N LEU A 8 4.14 -6.73 -1.03
CA LEU A 8 3.52 -6.96 0.27
C LEU A 8 2.24 -6.13 0.35
N ARG A 9 1.18 -6.69 0.94
CA ARG A 9 -0.06 -5.97 1.22
C ARG A 9 -0.34 -6.07 2.70
N ALA A 10 -0.38 -4.93 3.38
CA ALA A 10 -0.81 -4.82 4.77
C ALA A 10 -2.25 -4.29 4.80
N PRO A 11 -3.23 -5.05 5.32
CA PRO A 11 -4.62 -4.62 5.38
C PRO A 11 -4.93 -3.70 6.57
N ASP A 12 -4.00 -3.52 7.50
CA ASP A 12 -4.26 -2.77 8.74
C ASP A 12 -4.16 -1.25 8.56
N LYS A 13 -5.14 -0.55 9.14
CA LYS A 13 -5.22 0.92 9.17
C LYS A 13 -4.24 1.58 10.14
N PHE A 14 -3.62 0.80 11.02
CA PHE A 14 -2.70 1.31 12.04
C PHE A 14 -1.26 1.23 11.54
N SER A 15 -1.00 2.03 10.53
CA SER A 15 0.36 2.43 10.19
C SER A 15 0.81 3.41 11.29
N GLU A 16 1.93 3.13 11.97
CA GLU A 16 2.60 4.13 12.83
C GLU A 16 3.06 5.34 12.00
N PHE A 17 3.11 5.21 10.69
CA PHE A 17 3.44 6.27 9.75
C PHE A 17 2.21 7.11 9.43
N LEU A 18 2.35 8.42 9.61
CA LEU A 18 1.40 9.40 9.09
C LEU A 18 1.41 9.32 7.56
N GLU A 19 0.23 9.41 6.93
CA GLU A 19 0.09 9.41 5.46
C GLU A 19 0.93 10.50 4.77
N ASN A 20 1.36 11.54 5.51
CA ASN A 20 2.19 12.63 5.01
C ASN A 20 3.70 12.35 5.10
N ASP A 21 4.12 11.22 5.69
CA ASP A 21 5.52 10.87 5.90
C ASP A 21 5.92 9.60 5.13
N THR A 22 5.46 9.52 3.87
CA THR A 22 5.67 8.37 2.98
C THR A 22 7.16 8.09 2.76
N GLU A 23 8.00 9.11 2.63
CA GLU A 23 9.44 8.94 2.43
C GLU A 23 10.11 8.26 3.65
N GLN A 24 9.74 8.64 4.88
CA GLN A 24 10.28 7.98 6.07
C GLN A 24 9.73 6.55 6.22
N ALA A 25 8.47 6.33 5.86
CA ALA A 25 7.88 5.00 5.84
C ALA A 25 8.61 4.08 4.85
N GLU A 26 8.86 4.57 3.63
CA GLU A 26 9.62 3.86 2.60
C GLU A 26 11.04 3.52 3.07
N LEU A 27 11.76 4.49 3.64
CA LEU A 27 13.11 4.28 4.17
C LEU A 27 13.14 3.27 5.33
N MET A 28 12.17 3.33 6.24
CA MET A 28 12.11 2.38 7.36
C MET A 28 11.81 0.96 6.85
N ILE A 29 10.87 0.83 5.92
CA ILE A 29 10.56 -0.47 5.29
C ILE A 29 11.76 -0.98 4.49
N GLU A 30 12.47 -0.13 3.78
CA GLU A 30 13.70 -0.48 3.06
C GLU A 30 14.74 -1.08 4.01
N ASN A 31 14.99 -0.42 5.15
CA ASN A 31 15.93 -0.93 6.15
C ASN A 31 15.49 -2.28 6.72
N ILE A 32 14.21 -2.43 7.08
CA ILE A 32 13.68 -3.70 7.62
C ILE A 32 13.80 -4.83 6.59
N VAL A 33 13.43 -4.55 5.34
CA VAL A 33 13.50 -5.54 4.25
C VAL A 33 14.96 -5.90 3.96
N ALA A 34 15.86 -4.93 3.95
CA ALA A 34 17.28 -5.16 3.76
C ALA A 34 17.84 -6.06 4.89
N GLU A 35 17.59 -5.72 6.15
CA GLU A 35 18.03 -6.55 7.28
C GLU A 35 17.48 -7.98 7.22
N ALA A 36 16.20 -8.13 6.87
CA ALA A 36 15.59 -9.45 6.72
C ALA A 36 16.21 -10.26 5.57
N LEU A 37 16.46 -9.62 4.42
CA LEU A 37 17.04 -10.28 3.25
C LEU A 37 18.53 -10.61 3.46
N LEU A 38 19.28 -9.82 4.23
CA LEU A 38 20.68 -10.11 4.57
C LEU A 38 20.84 -11.44 5.32
N GLN A 39 19.80 -11.90 6.03
CA GLN A 39 19.82 -13.21 6.68
C GLN A 39 19.86 -14.37 5.68
N PHE A 40 19.43 -14.14 4.43
CA PHE A 40 19.34 -15.16 3.39
C PHE A 40 20.39 -15.00 2.29
N PHE A 41 21.02 -13.83 2.18
CA PHE A 41 21.94 -13.47 1.10
C PHE A 41 23.17 -12.73 1.65
N ASP A 42 24.38 -13.07 1.17
CA ASP A 42 25.63 -12.43 1.61
C ASP A 42 25.68 -10.91 1.33
N THR A 43 25.13 -10.48 0.19
CA THR A 43 25.07 -9.07 -0.20
C THR A 43 23.81 -8.83 -1.00
N ILE A 44 23.07 -7.81 -0.58
CA ILE A 44 21.85 -7.36 -1.23
C ILE A 44 21.94 -5.86 -1.46
N VAL A 45 21.26 -5.40 -2.50
CA VAL A 45 21.00 -4.00 -2.76
C VAL A 45 19.50 -3.89 -2.96
N VAL A 46 18.84 -3.16 -2.07
CA VAL A 46 17.44 -2.76 -2.26
C VAL A 46 17.48 -1.51 -3.14
N ASP A 47 16.83 -1.58 -4.30
CA ASP A 47 16.88 -0.50 -5.29
C ASP A 47 15.84 0.58 -5.00
N SER A 48 14.62 0.16 -4.62
CA SER A 48 13.55 1.06 -4.19
C SER A 48 12.48 0.32 -3.39
N VAL A 49 11.86 1.04 -2.45
CA VAL A 49 10.60 0.68 -1.81
C VAL A 49 9.58 1.75 -2.14
N THR A 50 8.36 1.34 -2.46
CA THR A 50 7.25 2.28 -2.71
C THR A 50 6.06 1.89 -1.87
N VAL A 51 5.54 2.85 -1.09
CA VAL A 51 4.35 2.66 -0.27
C VAL A 51 3.16 3.31 -0.96
N GLN A 52 2.06 2.56 -1.07
CA GLN A 52 0.81 3.05 -1.65
C GLN A 52 -0.31 2.91 -0.61
N HIS A 53 -0.81 4.05 -0.15
CA HIS A 53 -2.02 4.10 0.66
C HIS A 53 -3.22 3.96 -0.28
N VAL A 54 -3.98 2.88 -0.11
CA VAL A 54 -5.24 2.68 -0.83
C VAL A 54 -6.35 3.28 0.04
N PRO A 55 -7.06 4.33 -0.41
CA PRO A 55 -8.21 4.84 0.31
C PRO A 55 -9.24 3.71 0.43
N GLU A 56 -9.77 3.47 1.63
CA GLU A 56 -11.00 2.71 1.76
C GLU A 56 -12.14 3.55 1.17
N TYR A 57 -12.42 3.35 -0.12
CA TYR A 57 -13.70 3.75 -0.67
C TYR A 57 -14.76 2.86 -0.01
N SER A 58 -15.47 3.41 0.99
CA SER A 58 -16.79 2.90 1.30
C SER A 58 -17.68 3.22 0.10
N GLU A 59 -18.01 2.18 -0.68
CA GLU A 59 -19.16 2.23 -1.58
C GLU A 59 -20.41 2.47 -0.72
N VAL A 60 -20.72 3.73 -0.46
CA VAL A 60 -22.11 4.12 -0.21
C VAL A 60 -22.78 4.04 -1.57
N ASP A 61 -23.38 2.87 -1.85
CA ASP A 61 -24.48 2.69 -2.78
C ASP A 61 -25.50 3.81 -2.55
N THR A 62 -25.33 4.93 -3.25
CA THR A 62 -26.38 5.93 -3.33
C THR A 62 -27.34 5.38 -4.37
N VAL A 63 -28.32 4.65 -3.84
CA VAL A 63 -29.56 4.21 -4.49
C VAL A 63 -29.90 5.15 -5.65
N GLN A 64 -29.82 4.64 -6.88
CA GLN A 64 -30.52 5.23 -8.01
C GLN A 64 -32.01 5.26 -7.64
N SER A 65 -32.48 6.40 -7.15
CA SER A 65 -33.91 6.70 -7.07
C SER A 65 -34.41 6.90 -8.50
N GLY A 66 -34.61 5.78 -9.19
CA GLY A 66 -35.54 5.70 -10.30
C GLY A 66 -36.94 5.82 -9.72
N ILE A 67 -37.48 7.03 -9.69
CA ILE A 67 -38.93 7.21 -9.79
C ILE A 67 -39.17 7.82 -11.17
N GLU A 68 -39.32 6.92 -12.14
CA GLU A 68 -40.04 7.20 -13.38
C GLU A 68 -41.41 7.76 -13.00
N SER A 69 -41.60 9.07 -13.16
CA SER A 69 -42.92 9.67 -13.12
C SER A 69 -43.57 9.46 -14.49
N ASN A 70 -44.29 8.35 -14.65
CA ASN A 70 -45.26 8.17 -15.73
C ASN A 70 -46.69 8.16 -15.16
N ASN A 71 -47.52 8.99 -15.77
CA ASN A 71 -49.00 9.01 -15.85
C ASN A 71 -49.82 9.71 -14.76
N LEU A 72 -50.30 10.92 -15.07
CA LEU A 72 -51.69 11.18 -15.51
C LEU A 72 -51.80 12.50 -16.29
#